data_AF-A0A1I0T6A1-F1
#
_entry.id   AF-A0A1I0T6A1-F1
#
_cell.length_a   1.000
_cell.length_b   1.000
_cell.length_c   1.000
_cell.angle_alpha   90.00
_cell.angle_beta   90.00
_cell.angle_gamma   90.00
#
_symmetry.space_group_name_H-M   'P 1'
#
loop_
_entity.id
_entity.type
_entity.pdbx_description
1 polymer ?
#
loop_
_entity_poly.entity_id
_entity_poly.type
_entity_poly.pdbx_seq_one_letter_code
_entity_poly.pdbx_strand_id
1 'polypeptide(L)'
;MLEAGSVARGPREGEEARLTVQSSALTLRAPVDTRSERTEFLRSTPVRFLLVGLLVVATLITTALVTSVSVSDRERTLDQLLARTEPLSDAAQNLYVQLSVADATAATAFLAGGLDTGDVRDRYTEALGAAAGEVVRASTGLAAEDAASRSLLSSISTNLPTYAGLIETARTNNRIGNPVGAAYLAEASTLMQSTVLPWAESLHSGKSDDVSAVQRRFATPPWTALLFLVVSVVVLLGAQVYLGRRTRRTINLGFSAAAVAVVVLLGWMLVAGLVSSTATDRALERGAEPLDRLTSSRILAQQARTDETIGMTRRTANDDYEKSYSESVAALSDTLAALSHDETTRTARIDETRTLVAIWSSAHDRMNAALDVGDFDAAVTIATGPAPGDAADAFGRLDAALVQEIDASRTSLRDNVQRASGVLTGLTVGAAVTCGLAALAVVAGMWSRIREYL
;
A
#
# COMPACT_ATOMS: atom_id res chain seq x y z
N MET A 1 76.18 18.51 -68.77
CA MET A 1 76.64 19.89 -68.58
C MET A 1 76.09 20.70 -69.75
N LEU A 2 75.16 21.62 -69.45
CA LEU A 2 74.72 22.80 -70.22
C LEU A 2 74.27 22.70 -71.70
N GLU A 3 73.28 23.55 -71.98
CA GLU A 3 72.54 23.87 -73.20
C GLU A 3 73.32 23.90 -74.54
N ALA A 4 72.61 23.62 -75.65
CA ALA A 4 72.55 24.48 -76.84
C ALA A 4 71.70 23.91 -78.00
N GLY A 5 70.97 24.81 -78.69
CA GLY A 5 70.72 24.80 -80.14
C GLY A 5 69.47 24.03 -80.62
N SER A 6 68.52 24.52 -81.44
CA SER A 6 68.49 25.47 -82.58
C SER A 6 68.04 24.76 -83.88
N VAL A 7 66.82 25.10 -84.32
CA VAL A 7 66.39 25.38 -85.72
C VAL A 7 66.22 24.24 -86.76
N ALA A 8 64.94 24.03 -87.10
CA ALA A 8 64.25 23.89 -88.41
C ALA A 8 64.93 23.32 -89.69
N ARG A 9 64.29 22.30 -90.30
CA ARG A 9 63.55 22.31 -91.60
C ARG A 9 63.27 20.86 -92.06
N GLY A 10 62.03 20.58 -92.50
CA GLY A 10 61.64 19.32 -93.19
C GLY A 10 62.05 19.31 -94.68
N PRO A 11 61.33 18.63 -95.60
CA PRO A 11 60.26 17.62 -95.48
C PRO A 11 60.46 16.40 -96.45
N ARG A 12 59.38 15.64 -96.71
CA ARG A 12 59.15 14.56 -97.72
C ARG A 12 59.27 13.12 -97.19
N GLU A 13 58.48 12.14 -97.57
CA GLU A 13 57.28 11.99 -98.44
C GLU A 13 56.77 10.54 -98.23
N GLY A 14 55.49 10.31 -98.54
CA GLY A 14 54.90 8.99 -98.82
C GLY A 14 54.41 8.18 -97.60
N GLU A 15 53.24 7.54 -97.59
CA GLU A 15 52.16 7.44 -98.58
C GLU A 15 50.97 6.75 -97.87
N GLU A 16 49.78 7.29 -98.10
CA GLU A 16 48.45 6.66 -98.00
C GLU A 16 47.89 6.14 -96.66
N ALA A 17 47.10 7.02 -96.03
CA ALA A 17 45.94 6.63 -95.24
C ALA A 17 44.66 6.71 -96.10
N ARG A 18 43.96 5.57 -96.27
CA ARG A 18 42.53 5.52 -96.61
C ARG A 18 41.80 4.45 -95.80
N LEU A 19 41.21 4.91 -94.70
CA LEU A 19 39.86 4.63 -94.21
C LEU A 19 39.26 3.24 -94.49
N THR A 20 39.04 2.47 -93.42
CA THR A 20 37.78 1.74 -93.27
C THR A 20 37.31 1.82 -91.83
N VAL A 21 36.10 2.33 -91.69
CA VAL A 21 35.36 2.65 -90.48
C VAL A 21 35.11 1.38 -89.67
N GLN A 22 35.49 1.35 -88.40
CA GLN A 22 34.92 0.41 -87.44
C GLN A 22 34.56 1.12 -86.14
N SER A 23 33.27 1.16 -85.91
CA SER A 23 32.50 1.89 -84.93
C SER A 23 33.03 1.78 -83.50
N SER A 24 33.30 2.95 -82.89
CA SER A 24 33.49 3.09 -81.45
C SER A 24 32.18 2.76 -80.71
N ALA A 25 32.02 1.52 -80.28
CA ALA A 25 31.01 1.17 -79.28
C ALA A 25 31.56 1.52 -77.89
N LEU A 26 31.04 2.60 -77.32
CA LEU A 26 31.12 2.93 -75.90
C LEU A 26 30.66 1.71 -75.07
N THR A 27 31.59 0.97 -74.47
CA THR A 27 31.26 0.03 -73.39
C THR A 27 30.90 0.84 -72.15
N LEU A 28 29.61 1.12 -71.99
CA LEU A 28 29.01 1.59 -70.76
C LEU A 28 29.29 0.54 -69.67
N ARG A 29 30.13 0.90 -68.69
CA ARG A 29 30.31 0.09 -67.47
C ARG A 29 28.98 0.08 -66.73
N ALA A 30 28.31 -1.06 -66.69
CA ALA A 30 27.05 -1.22 -65.97
C ALA A 30 27.22 -0.79 -64.49
N PRO A 31 26.23 -0.10 -63.89
CA PRO A 31 26.29 0.27 -62.49
C PRO A 31 26.28 -1.01 -61.64
N VAL A 32 27.25 -1.13 -60.72
CA VAL A 32 27.27 -2.20 -59.73
C VAL A 32 26.01 -2.08 -58.89
N ASP A 33 25.09 -3.03 -59.05
CA ASP A 33 23.80 -3.05 -58.37
C ASP A 33 23.97 -3.50 -56.91
N THR A 34 24.42 -2.55 -56.08
CA THR A 34 24.67 -2.71 -54.63
C THR A 34 23.43 -3.14 -53.82
N ARG A 35 22.23 -3.10 -54.41
CA ARG A 35 21.00 -3.62 -53.77
C ARG A 35 20.88 -5.13 -53.91
N SER A 36 21.28 -5.70 -55.03
CA SER A 36 21.19 -7.15 -55.27
C SER A 36 22.18 -7.93 -54.37
N GLU A 37 23.42 -7.43 -54.23
CA GLU A 37 24.43 -8.05 -53.37
C GLU A 37 24.05 -8.03 -51.89
N ARG A 38 23.42 -6.95 -51.40
CA ARG A 38 22.90 -6.91 -50.01
C ARG A 38 21.82 -7.96 -49.77
N THR A 39 20.95 -8.20 -50.75
CA THR A 39 19.90 -9.23 -50.66
C THR A 39 20.43 -10.66 -50.81
N GLU A 40 21.50 -10.87 -51.57
CA GLU A 40 22.18 -12.17 -51.66
C GLU A 40 23.02 -12.49 -50.42
N PHE A 41 23.71 -11.50 -49.84
CA PHE A 41 24.43 -11.65 -48.58
C PHE A 41 23.47 -11.97 -47.42
N LEU A 42 22.27 -11.36 -47.41
CA LEU A 42 21.18 -11.68 -46.47
C LEU A 42 20.57 -13.08 -46.67
N ARG A 43 20.71 -13.69 -47.86
CA ARG A 43 20.27 -15.07 -48.13
C ARG A 43 21.28 -16.14 -47.73
N SER A 44 22.52 -15.75 -47.42
CA SER A 44 23.55 -16.67 -46.98
C SER A 44 23.18 -17.33 -45.63
N THR A 45 23.44 -18.64 -45.52
CA THR A 45 23.14 -19.45 -44.33
C THR A 45 23.70 -18.87 -43.02
N PRO A 46 24.91 -18.24 -42.98
CA PRO A 46 25.45 -17.60 -41.78
C PRO A 46 24.65 -16.38 -41.30
N VAL A 47 24.22 -15.51 -42.22
CA VAL A 47 23.50 -14.27 -41.86
C VAL A 47 22.11 -14.57 -41.28
N ARG A 48 21.45 -15.63 -41.76
CA ARG A 48 20.17 -16.10 -41.18
C ARG A 48 20.32 -16.60 -39.73
N PHE A 49 21.45 -17.23 -39.37
CA PHE A 49 21.70 -17.63 -37.97
C PHE A 49 21.97 -16.42 -37.06
N LEU A 50 22.68 -15.41 -37.57
CA LEU A 50 22.88 -14.14 -36.88
C LEU A 50 21.56 -13.40 -36.64
N LEU A 51 20.67 -13.35 -37.63
CA LEU A 51 19.35 -12.72 -37.50
C LEU A 51 18.46 -13.39 -36.46
N VAL A 52 18.41 -14.73 -36.43
CA VAL A 52 17.62 -15.47 -35.42
C VAL A 52 18.17 -15.23 -34.01
N GLY A 53 19.49 -15.23 -33.86
CA GLY A 53 20.13 -14.93 -32.58
C GLY A 53 19.89 -13.50 -32.10
N LEU A 54 20.01 -12.52 -33.00
CA LEU A 54 19.70 -11.12 -32.72
C LEU A 54 18.25 -10.94 -32.28
N LEU A 55 17.30 -11.61 -32.96
CA LEU A 55 15.89 -11.57 -32.62
C LEU A 55 15.63 -12.11 -31.20
N VAL A 56 16.29 -13.21 -30.83
CA VAL A 56 16.18 -13.83 -29.50
C VAL A 56 16.77 -12.93 -28.42
N VAL A 57 17.95 -12.35 -28.66
CA VAL A 57 18.56 -11.38 -27.74
C VAL A 57 17.67 -10.15 -27.58
N ALA A 58 17.11 -9.63 -28.67
CA ALA A 58 16.19 -8.50 -28.63
C ALA A 58 14.92 -8.81 -27.82
N THR A 59 14.35 -10.02 -27.95
CA THR A 59 13.17 -10.43 -27.15
C THR A 59 13.49 -10.59 -25.66
N LEU A 60 14.68 -11.10 -25.32
CA LEU A 60 15.12 -11.19 -23.93
C LEU A 60 15.33 -9.80 -23.31
N ILE A 61 15.93 -8.87 -24.06
CA ILE A 61 16.14 -7.49 -23.61
C ILE A 61 14.81 -6.75 -23.42
N THR A 62 13.88 -6.84 -24.38
CA THR A 62 12.57 -6.19 -24.24
C THR A 62 11.77 -6.78 -23.09
N THR A 63 11.82 -8.10 -22.89
CA THR A 63 11.16 -8.76 -21.76
C THR A 63 11.78 -8.32 -20.43
N ALA A 64 13.10 -8.19 -20.34
CA ALA A 64 13.77 -7.67 -19.15
C ALA A 64 13.36 -6.21 -18.87
N LEU A 65 13.30 -5.35 -19.89
CA LEU A 65 12.87 -3.95 -19.76
C LEU A 65 11.41 -3.83 -19.31
N VAL A 66 10.49 -4.53 -19.98
CA VAL A 66 9.06 -4.50 -19.64
C VAL A 66 8.83 -5.04 -18.24
N THR A 67 9.52 -6.11 -17.87
CA THR A 67 9.45 -6.67 -16.50
C THR A 67 10.00 -5.68 -15.49
N SER A 68 11.15 -5.06 -15.77
CA SER A 68 11.75 -4.06 -14.88
C SER A 68 10.86 -2.85 -14.67
N VAL A 69 10.28 -2.28 -15.73
CA VAL A 69 9.35 -1.13 -15.63
C VAL A 69 8.09 -1.53 -14.85
N SER A 70 7.52 -2.68 -15.16
CA SER A 70 6.28 -3.17 -14.51
C SER A 70 6.46 -3.42 -13.01
N VAL A 71 7.66 -3.82 -12.58
CA VAL A 71 7.94 -4.04 -11.15
C VAL A 71 8.44 -2.77 -10.45
N SER A 72 9.25 -1.93 -11.11
CA SER A 72 9.67 -0.64 -10.52
C SER A 72 8.51 0.32 -10.28
N ASP A 73 7.47 0.33 -11.14
CA ASP A 73 6.25 1.11 -10.87
C ASP A 73 5.49 0.57 -9.65
N ARG A 74 5.54 -0.74 -9.39
CA ARG A 74 4.98 -1.36 -8.19
C ARG A 74 5.78 -1.03 -6.94
N GLU A 75 7.11 -1.06 -6.98
CA GLU A 75 7.97 -0.65 -5.86
C GLU A 75 7.72 0.82 -5.47
N ARG A 76 7.66 1.74 -6.43
CA ARG A 76 7.37 3.16 -6.14
C ARG A 76 5.99 3.38 -5.54
N THR A 77 5.00 2.62 -6.00
CA THR A 77 3.63 2.71 -5.47
C THR A 77 3.56 2.12 -4.06
N LEU A 78 4.28 1.02 -3.78
CA LEU A 78 4.39 0.43 -2.44
C LEU A 78 5.14 1.34 -1.47
N ASP A 79 6.26 1.94 -1.89
CA ASP A 79 7.02 2.89 -1.07
C ASP A 79 6.19 4.15 -0.77
N GLN A 80 5.41 4.66 -1.73
CA GLN A 80 4.51 5.78 -1.47
C GLN A 80 3.38 5.42 -0.51
N LEU A 81 2.79 4.23 -0.64
CA LEU A 81 1.74 3.76 0.28
C LEU A 81 2.26 3.50 1.70
N LEU A 82 3.43 2.85 1.82
CA LEU A 82 4.04 2.49 3.10
C LEU A 82 4.71 3.68 3.80
N ALA A 83 5.34 4.59 3.06
CA ALA A 83 6.05 5.72 3.65
C ALA A 83 5.17 6.95 3.92
N ARG A 84 3.95 7.02 3.35
CA ARG A 84 3.07 8.20 3.52
C ARG A 84 1.66 7.88 3.94
N THR A 85 0.99 6.92 3.32
CA THR A 85 -0.44 6.71 3.55
C THR A 85 -0.73 5.94 4.83
N GLU A 86 0.08 4.91 5.14
CA GLU A 86 -0.07 4.12 6.37
C GLU A 86 0.22 4.93 7.65
N PRO A 87 1.33 5.71 7.76
CA PRO A 87 1.59 6.51 8.96
C PRO A 87 0.58 7.63 9.19
N LEU A 88 0.00 8.17 8.11
CA LEU A 88 -1.03 9.21 8.19
C LEU A 88 -2.37 8.66 8.68
N SER A 89 -2.82 7.52 8.13
CA SER A 89 -4.05 6.86 8.58
C SER A 89 -3.94 6.41 10.03
N ASP A 90 -2.77 5.89 10.42
CA ASP A 90 -2.46 5.54 11.81
C ASP A 90 -2.50 6.77 12.74
N ALA A 91 -1.96 7.91 12.31
CA ALA A 91 -2.01 9.15 13.07
C ALA A 91 -3.43 9.68 13.24
N ALA A 92 -4.24 9.66 12.17
CA ALA A 92 -5.64 10.08 12.22
C ALA A 92 -6.48 9.20 13.16
N GLN A 93 -6.25 7.89 13.14
CA GLN A 93 -6.93 6.95 14.02
C GLN A 93 -6.52 7.13 15.48
N ASN A 94 -5.21 7.19 15.77
CA ASN A 94 -4.74 7.40 17.13
C ASN A 94 -5.21 8.77 17.65
N LEU A 95 -5.27 9.79 16.79
CA LEU A 95 -5.85 11.08 17.14
C LEU A 95 -7.30 10.94 17.61
N TYR A 96 -8.17 10.29 16.83
CA TYR A 96 -9.57 10.05 17.22
C TYR A 96 -9.65 9.36 18.58
N VAL A 97 -8.89 8.27 18.74
CA VAL A 97 -8.86 7.47 19.96
C VAL A 97 -8.47 8.32 21.17
N GLN A 98 -7.38 9.05 21.08
CA GLN A 98 -6.83 9.79 22.22
C GLN A 98 -7.76 10.94 22.62
N LEU A 99 -8.40 11.59 21.64
CA LEU A 99 -9.45 12.57 21.88
C LEU A 99 -10.65 11.98 22.61
N SER A 100 -11.08 10.79 22.20
CA SER A 100 -12.22 10.08 22.78
C SER A 100 -11.93 9.60 24.21
N VAL A 101 -10.73 9.04 24.44
CA VAL A 101 -10.25 8.66 25.79
C VAL A 101 -10.18 9.89 26.70
N ALA A 102 -9.73 11.03 26.21
CA ALA A 102 -9.68 12.26 26.98
C ALA A 102 -11.10 12.69 27.43
N ASP A 103 -12.10 12.62 26.54
CA ASP A 103 -13.50 12.98 26.86
C ASP A 103 -14.13 12.05 27.89
N ALA A 104 -14.03 10.73 27.67
CA ALA A 104 -14.55 9.73 28.59
C ALA A 104 -13.89 9.80 29.97
N THR A 105 -12.57 10.04 30.01
CA THR A 105 -11.81 10.19 31.27
C THR A 105 -12.24 11.46 32.01
N ALA A 106 -12.42 12.57 31.30
CA ALA A 106 -12.85 13.83 31.92
C ALA A 106 -14.27 13.73 32.49
N ALA A 107 -15.19 13.08 31.77
CA ALA A 107 -16.55 12.83 32.26
C ALA A 107 -16.55 11.92 33.50
N THR A 108 -15.73 10.86 33.49
CA THR A 108 -15.63 9.91 34.62
C THR A 108 -15.07 10.61 35.86
N ALA A 109 -14.04 11.44 35.69
CA ALA A 109 -13.47 12.26 36.77
C ALA A 109 -14.50 13.24 37.37
N PHE A 110 -15.41 13.75 36.53
CA PHE A 110 -16.47 14.64 36.97
C PHE A 110 -17.49 13.90 37.85
N LEU A 111 -17.90 12.67 37.48
CA LEU A 111 -18.82 11.87 38.29
C LEU A 111 -18.27 11.53 39.68
N ALA A 112 -16.96 11.32 39.80
CA ALA A 112 -16.28 11.07 41.08
C ALA A 112 -16.21 12.32 42.00
N GLY A 113 -16.95 13.39 41.70
CA GLY A 113 -17.05 14.58 42.55
C GLY A 113 -15.81 15.49 42.52
N GLY A 114 -14.94 15.34 41.52
CA GLY A 114 -13.73 16.17 41.38
C GLY A 114 -12.64 15.88 42.43
N LEU A 115 -12.85 14.88 43.28
CA LEU A 115 -11.87 14.24 44.15
C LEU A 115 -11.00 13.30 43.30
N ASP A 116 -10.21 13.89 42.42
CA ASP A 116 -9.23 13.20 41.57
C ASP A 116 -8.36 12.25 42.42
N THR A 117 -8.40 10.96 42.13
CA THR A 117 -7.20 10.13 42.27
C THR A 117 -6.23 10.57 41.18
N GLY A 118 -4.96 10.87 41.51
CA GLY A 118 -3.97 11.39 40.56
C GLY A 118 -3.96 10.66 39.20
N ASP A 119 -4.20 9.35 39.22
CA ASP A 119 -4.26 8.46 38.07
C ASP A 119 -5.25 8.89 36.97
N VAL A 120 -6.45 9.38 37.32
CA VAL A 120 -7.48 9.79 36.32
C VAL A 120 -7.05 11.08 35.64
N ARG A 121 -6.42 11.98 36.41
CA ARG A 121 -5.91 13.25 35.89
C ARG A 121 -4.73 13.05 34.96
N ASP A 122 -3.83 12.13 35.31
CA ASP A 122 -2.67 11.79 34.50
C ASP A 122 -3.12 11.17 33.18
N ARG A 123 -4.10 10.25 33.21
CA ARG A 123 -4.67 9.62 32.01
C ARG A 123 -5.31 10.65 31.06
N TYR A 124 -6.07 11.62 31.57
CA TYR A 124 -6.63 12.71 30.76
C TYR A 124 -5.52 13.54 30.09
N THR A 125 -4.51 13.93 30.86
CA THR A 125 -3.42 14.79 30.39
C THR A 125 -2.54 14.06 29.38
N GLU A 126 -2.27 12.78 29.60
CA GLU A 126 -1.56 11.89 28.68
C GLU A 126 -2.33 11.73 27.37
N ALA A 127 -3.64 11.46 27.43
CA ALA A 127 -4.47 11.32 26.24
C ALA A 127 -4.51 12.62 25.42
N LEU A 128 -4.67 13.78 26.07
CA LEU A 128 -4.66 15.07 25.39
C LEU A 128 -3.29 15.40 24.77
N GLY A 129 -2.20 15.06 25.48
CA GLY A 129 -0.83 15.19 24.97
C GLY A 129 -0.54 14.27 23.79
N ALA A 130 -1.00 13.02 23.86
CA ALA A 130 -0.89 12.05 22.78
C ALA A 130 -1.67 12.50 21.55
N ALA A 131 -2.91 12.99 21.72
CA ALA A 131 -3.70 13.58 20.64
C ALA A 131 -2.96 14.74 19.95
N ALA A 132 -2.37 15.66 20.72
CA ALA A 132 -1.58 16.75 20.15
C ALA A 132 -0.35 16.25 19.37
N GLY A 133 0.32 15.21 19.88
CA GLY A 133 1.41 14.54 19.17
C GLY A 133 0.96 13.91 17.85
N GLU A 134 -0.21 13.28 17.83
CA GLU A 134 -0.79 12.66 16.65
C GLU A 134 -1.21 13.69 15.59
N VAL A 135 -1.71 14.87 15.98
CA VAL A 135 -1.93 16.00 15.07
C VAL A 135 -0.63 16.38 14.35
N VAL A 136 0.47 16.50 15.10
CA VAL A 136 1.78 16.85 14.53
C VAL A 136 2.25 15.75 13.58
N ARG A 137 2.17 14.48 13.99
CA ARG A 137 2.56 13.34 13.15
C ARG A 137 1.74 13.29 11.87
N ALA A 138 0.42 13.43 11.95
CA ALA A 138 -0.46 13.51 10.81
C ALA A 138 -0.07 14.66 9.88
N SER A 139 0.25 15.85 10.42
CA SER A 139 0.63 17.01 9.62
C SER A 139 1.91 16.80 8.79
N THR A 140 2.87 16.01 9.29
CA THR A 140 4.11 15.69 8.57
C THR A 140 3.92 14.70 7.42
N GLY A 141 2.88 13.87 7.48
CA GLY A 141 2.55 12.88 6.45
C GLY A 141 1.74 13.43 5.27
N LEU A 142 1.24 14.66 5.35
CA LEU A 142 0.34 15.23 4.34
C LEU A 142 1.05 15.62 3.04
N ALA A 143 0.40 15.33 1.92
CA ALA A 143 0.82 15.85 0.62
C ALA A 143 0.60 17.37 0.52
N ALA A 144 1.45 18.05 -0.25
CA ALA A 144 1.39 19.51 -0.44
C ALA A 144 0.07 19.98 -1.07
N GLU A 145 -0.64 19.10 -1.76
CA GLU A 145 -1.93 19.37 -2.42
C GLU A 145 -3.16 19.02 -1.57
N ASP A 146 -3.01 18.28 -0.47
CA ASP A 146 -4.10 17.88 0.43
C ASP A 146 -4.56 19.00 1.38
N ALA A 147 -5.22 20.01 0.81
CA ALA A 147 -5.70 21.18 1.54
C ALA A 147 -6.83 20.86 2.51
N ALA A 148 -7.68 19.87 2.21
CA ALA A 148 -8.79 19.46 3.05
C ALA A 148 -8.30 18.87 4.38
N SER A 149 -7.39 17.89 4.34
CA SER A 149 -6.84 17.25 5.54
C SER A 149 -6.06 18.24 6.41
N ARG A 150 -5.34 19.19 5.78
CA ARG A 150 -4.66 20.29 6.50
C ARG A 150 -5.64 21.21 7.23
N SER A 151 -6.76 21.52 6.59
CA SER A 151 -7.83 22.34 7.20
C SER A 151 -8.44 21.63 8.41
N LEU A 152 -8.71 20.32 8.30
CA LEU A 152 -9.22 19.50 9.41
C LEU A 152 -8.24 19.48 10.60
N LEU A 153 -6.96 19.17 10.36
CA LEU A 153 -5.93 19.18 11.42
C LEU A 153 -5.78 20.56 12.08
N SER A 154 -5.83 21.65 11.29
CA SER A 154 -5.81 23.01 11.82
C SER A 154 -7.03 23.29 12.70
N SER A 155 -8.20 22.81 12.29
CA SER A 155 -9.45 22.99 13.03
C SER A 155 -9.43 22.22 14.35
N ILE A 156 -8.96 20.97 14.34
CA ILE A 156 -8.74 20.15 15.54
C ILE A 156 -7.75 20.86 16.49
N SER A 157 -6.59 21.28 15.98
CA SER A 157 -5.55 21.97 16.77
C SER A 157 -6.07 23.23 17.45
N THR A 158 -6.96 23.97 16.80
CA THR A 158 -7.53 25.22 17.31
C THR A 158 -8.60 24.98 18.37
N ASN A 159 -9.33 23.87 18.29
CA ASN A 159 -10.41 23.56 19.24
C ASN A 159 -9.94 22.81 20.49
N LEU A 160 -8.79 22.12 20.43
CA LEU A 160 -8.22 21.42 21.58
C LEU A 160 -8.01 22.31 22.82
N PRO A 161 -7.44 23.53 22.72
CA PRO A 161 -7.34 24.44 23.86
C PRO A 161 -8.69 24.88 24.41
N THR A 162 -9.69 25.11 23.54
CA THR A 162 -11.05 25.48 23.95
C THR A 162 -11.70 24.37 24.75
N TYR A 163 -11.62 23.14 24.24
CA TYR A 163 -12.08 21.94 24.96
C TYR A 163 -11.40 21.81 26.33
N ALA A 164 -10.07 21.91 26.39
CA ALA A 164 -9.34 21.81 27.65
C ALA A 164 -9.76 22.91 28.66
N GLY A 165 -10.00 24.13 28.18
CA GLY A 165 -10.50 25.24 29.02
C GLY A 165 -11.89 24.98 29.60
N LEU A 166 -12.81 24.40 28.82
CA LEU A 166 -14.14 24.02 29.30
C LEU A 166 -14.05 22.91 30.34
N ILE A 167 -13.21 21.89 30.13
CA ILE A 167 -12.99 20.80 31.11
C ILE A 167 -12.42 21.32 32.43
N GLU A 168 -11.43 22.23 32.41
CA GLU A 168 -10.92 22.81 33.64
C GLU A 168 -11.95 23.68 34.37
N THR A 169 -12.80 24.39 33.62
CA THR A 169 -13.89 25.18 34.20
C THR A 169 -14.94 24.28 34.84
N ALA A 170 -15.32 23.20 34.16
CA ALA A 170 -16.22 22.18 34.69
C ALA A 170 -15.66 21.59 35.98
N ARG A 171 -14.40 21.17 35.97
CA ARG A 171 -13.72 20.55 37.12
C ARG A 171 -13.60 21.49 38.32
N THR A 172 -13.25 22.75 38.08
CA THR A 172 -13.15 23.76 39.14
C THR A 172 -14.50 23.96 39.82
N ASN A 173 -15.58 24.05 39.04
CA ASN A 173 -16.93 24.18 39.57
C ASN A 173 -17.40 22.91 40.29
N ASN A 174 -17.05 21.73 39.79
CA ASN A 174 -17.37 20.45 40.44
C ASN A 174 -16.73 20.34 41.83
N ARG A 175 -15.46 20.74 41.96
CA ARG A 175 -14.72 20.73 43.24
C ARG A 175 -15.32 21.60 44.32
N ILE A 176 -16.00 22.69 43.95
CA ILE A 176 -16.68 23.59 44.88
C ILE A 176 -18.18 23.30 44.99
N GLY A 177 -18.66 22.20 44.39
CA GLY A 177 -20.06 21.78 44.43
C GLY A 177 -21.01 22.67 43.62
N ASN A 178 -20.50 23.47 42.68
CA ASN A 178 -21.32 24.36 41.86
C ASN A 178 -21.97 23.58 40.70
N PRO A 179 -23.31 23.51 40.60
CA PRO A 179 -24.02 22.73 39.59
C PRO A 179 -23.72 23.16 38.15
N VAL A 180 -23.23 24.38 37.92
CA VAL A 180 -22.83 24.85 36.58
C VAL A 180 -21.69 24.02 35.99
N GLY A 181 -20.92 23.29 36.80
CA GLY A 181 -19.84 22.41 36.33
C GLY A 181 -20.33 21.37 35.32
N ALA A 182 -21.53 20.82 35.52
CA ALA A 182 -22.10 19.81 34.63
C ALA A 182 -22.46 20.42 33.25
N ALA A 183 -22.85 21.69 33.22
CA ALA A 183 -23.14 22.39 31.96
C ALA A 183 -21.85 22.60 31.14
N TYR A 184 -20.75 23.01 31.78
CA TYR A 184 -19.45 23.15 31.11
C TYR A 184 -18.89 21.81 30.62
N LEU A 185 -19.08 20.72 31.38
CA LEU A 185 -18.71 19.38 30.92
C LEU A 185 -19.51 18.98 29.68
N ALA A 186 -20.84 19.16 29.72
CA ALA A 186 -21.71 18.85 28.60
C ALA A 186 -21.35 19.66 27.35
N GLU A 187 -21.02 20.95 27.51
CA GLU A 187 -20.54 21.79 26.41
C GLU A 187 -19.20 21.30 25.84
N ALA A 188 -18.25 20.94 26.71
CA ALA A 188 -16.96 20.38 26.28
C ALA A 188 -17.13 19.08 25.50
N SER A 189 -17.92 18.14 26.00
CA SER A 189 -18.17 16.87 25.32
C SER A 189 -18.97 17.06 24.05
N THR A 190 -19.93 18.00 24.00
CA THR A 190 -20.62 18.35 22.74
C THR A 190 -19.63 18.86 21.69
N LEU A 191 -18.69 19.73 22.08
CA LEU A 191 -17.61 20.18 21.18
C LEU A 191 -16.76 18.99 20.70
N MET A 192 -16.39 18.07 21.60
CA MET A 192 -15.61 16.91 21.24
C MET A 192 -16.36 15.98 20.28
N GLN A 193 -17.55 15.53 20.67
CA GLN A 193 -18.34 14.54 19.95
C GLN A 193 -18.99 15.06 18.67
N SER A 194 -19.51 16.29 18.67
CA SER A 194 -20.24 16.82 17.52
C SER A 194 -19.36 17.57 16.51
N THR A 195 -18.09 17.84 16.86
CA THR A 195 -17.22 18.67 16.03
C THR A 195 -15.82 18.05 15.86
N VAL A 196 -15.07 17.85 16.95
CA VAL A 196 -13.66 17.44 16.86
C VAL A 196 -13.50 15.98 16.40
N LEU A 197 -14.25 15.05 16.99
CA LEU A 197 -14.23 13.63 16.62
C LEU A 197 -14.68 13.39 15.16
N PRO A 198 -15.78 14.00 14.66
CA PRO A 198 -16.15 13.90 13.24
C PRO A 198 -15.07 14.42 12.27
N TRP A 199 -14.30 15.44 12.65
CA TRP A 199 -13.15 15.88 11.86
C TRP A 199 -12.02 14.87 11.85
N ALA A 200 -11.73 14.24 12.99
CA ALA A 200 -10.74 13.17 13.08
C ALA A 200 -11.19 11.91 12.31
N GLU A 201 -12.49 11.59 12.34
CA GLU A 201 -13.09 10.51 11.56
C GLU A 201 -13.04 10.81 10.06
N SER A 202 -13.37 12.03 9.64
CA SER A 202 -13.27 12.45 8.23
C SER A 202 -11.84 12.37 7.70
N LEU A 203 -10.85 12.65 8.56
CA LEU A 203 -9.43 12.49 8.25
C LEU A 203 -9.05 11.01 8.04
N HIS A 204 -9.72 10.10 8.74
CA HIS A 204 -9.52 8.65 8.61
C HIS A 204 -10.26 8.07 7.39
N SER A 205 -11.56 8.34 7.24
CA SER A 205 -12.42 7.78 6.18
C SER A 205 -12.01 8.23 4.78
N GLY A 206 -11.68 9.51 4.61
CA GLY A 206 -11.17 10.05 3.35
C GLY A 206 -9.85 9.41 2.88
N LYS A 207 -9.15 8.68 3.75
CA LYS A 207 -7.90 7.98 3.44
C LYS A 207 -8.04 6.46 3.36
N SER A 208 -8.99 5.85 4.07
CA SER A 208 -9.35 4.45 3.86
C SER A 208 -9.88 4.18 2.43
N ASP A 209 -10.56 5.16 1.82
CA ASP A 209 -10.98 5.09 0.42
C ASP A 209 -9.80 5.14 -0.57
N ASP A 210 -8.80 5.99 -0.30
CA ASP A 210 -7.56 6.06 -1.10
C ASP A 210 -6.74 4.76 -0.96
N VAL A 211 -6.63 4.20 0.25
CA VAL A 211 -5.93 2.93 0.51
C VAL A 211 -6.62 1.77 -0.20
N SER A 212 -7.95 1.68 -0.13
CA SER A 212 -8.72 0.58 -0.75
C SER A 212 -8.80 0.71 -2.29
N ALA A 213 -8.79 1.92 -2.85
CA ALA A 213 -8.73 2.14 -4.30
C ALA A 213 -7.37 1.75 -4.89
N VAL A 214 -6.27 2.08 -4.20
CA VAL A 214 -4.92 1.70 -4.63
C VAL A 214 -4.67 0.20 -4.41
N GLN A 215 -5.14 -0.38 -3.30
CA GLN A 215 -5.06 -1.83 -3.04
C GLN A 215 -5.84 -2.66 -4.07
N ARG A 216 -7.00 -2.21 -4.56
CA ARG A 216 -7.74 -2.87 -5.66
C ARG A 216 -6.96 -2.87 -6.99
N ARG A 217 -6.12 -1.86 -7.25
CA ARG A 217 -5.20 -1.86 -8.41
C ARG A 217 -4.08 -2.90 -8.26
N PHE A 218 -3.63 -3.18 -7.03
CA PHE A 218 -2.62 -4.22 -6.77
C PHE A 218 -3.12 -5.65 -6.99
N ALA A 219 -4.42 -5.90 -6.85
CA ALA A 219 -5.04 -7.21 -7.05
C ALA A 219 -5.04 -7.70 -8.52
N THR A 220 -4.64 -6.88 -9.49
CA THR A 220 -4.54 -7.33 -10.89
C THR A 220 -3.15 -7.93 -11.17
N PRO A 221 -3.05 -9.23 -11.54
CA PRO A 221 -1.79 -9.85 -11.95
C PRO A 221 -1.13 -9.03 -13.08
N PRO A 222 0.21 -8.93 -13.16
CA PRO A 222 0.90 -8.25 -14.26
C PRO A 222 0.80 -9.07 -15.55
N TRP A 223 -0.40 -9.11 -16.14
CA TRP A 223 -0.71 -9.87 -17.35
C TRP A 223 0.19 -9.51 -18.52
N THR A 224 0.61 -8.25 -18.63
CA THR A 224 1.54 -7.77 -19.64
C THR A 224 2.92 -8.43 -19.51
N ALA A 225 3.49 -8.47 -18.30
CA ALA A 225 4.78 -9.11 -18.07
C ALA A 225 4.71 -10.63 -18.28
N LEU A 226 3.66 -11.30 -17.80
CA LEU A 226 3.43 -12.73 -18.04
C LEU A 226 3.33 -13.06 -19.54
N LEU A 227 2.61 -12.22 -20.30
CA LEU A 227 2.45 -12.42 -21.74
C LEU A 227 3.78 -12.32 -22.49
N PHE A 228 4.63 -11.34 -22.18
CA PHE A 228 5.96 -11.22 -22.79
C PHE A 228 6.90 -12.37 -22.43
N LEU A 229 6.78 -12.91 -21.22
CA LEU A 229 7.56 -14.05 -20.75
C LEU A 229 7.16 -15.34 -21.50
N VAL A 230 5.85 -15.55 -21.69
CA VAL A 230 5.33 -16.65 -22.53
C VAL A 230 5.79 -16.51 -23.99
N VAL A 231 5.72 -15.30 -24.56
CA VAL A 231 6.21 -15.02 -25.92
C VAL A 231 7.70 -15.36 -26.04
N SER A 232 8.51 -15.00 -25.05
CA SER A 232 9.95 -15.31 -25.04
C SER A 232 10.24 -16.81 -25.06
N VAL A 233 9.48 -17.62 -24.29
CA VAL A 233 9.60 -19.09 -24.33
C VAL A 233 9.24 -19.64 -25.71
N VAL A 234 8.15 -19.16 -26.31
CA VAL A 234 7.72 -19.60 -27.65
C VAL A 234 8.79 -19.26 -28.70
N VAL A 235 9.39 -18.07 -28.64
CA VAL A 235 10.46 -17.66 -29.55
C VAL A 235 11.72 -18.51 -29.38
N LEU A 236 12.12 -18.81 -28.14
CA LEU A 236 13.28 -19.67 -27.86
C LEU A 236 13.08 -21.11 -28.36
N LEU A 237 11.91 -21.71 -28.09
CA LEU A 237 11.58 -23.05 -28.58
C LEU A 237 11.50 -23.07 -30.12
N GLY A 238 10.88 -22.05 -30.72
CA GLY A 238 10.82 -21.89 -32.17
C GLY A 238 12.21 -21.79 -32.81
N ALA A 239 13.10 -20.99 -32.22
CA ALA A 239 14.49 -20.87 -32.64
C ALA A 239 15.24 -22.21 -32.53
N GLN A 240 15.05 -22.95 -31.44
CA GLN A 240 15.67 -24.26 -31.23
C GLN A 240 15.20 -25.30 -32.25
N VAL A 241 13.89 -25.38 -32.53
CA VAL A 241 13.31 -26.27 -33.55
C VAL A 241 13.79 -25.90 -34.96
N TYR A 242 13.85 -24.60 -35.28
CA TYR A 242 14.34 -24.12 -36.58
C TYR A 242 15.82 -24.47 -36.79
N LEU A 243 16.67 -24.23 -35.78
CA LEU A 243 18.08 -24.60 -35.82
C LEU A 243 18.27 -26.13 -35.91
N GLY A 244 17.52 -26.90 -35.12
CA GLY A 244 17.62 -28.36 -35.09
C GLY A 244 17.21 -29.02 -36.42
N ARG A 245 16.11 -28.58 -37.03
CA ARG A 245 15.66 -29.08 -38.34
C ARG A 245 16.65 -28.76 -39.46
N ARG A 246 17.34 -27.62 -39.39
CA ARG A 246 18.25 -27.18 -40.46
C ARG A 246 19.68 -27.72 -40.32
N THR A 247 20.14 -28.03 -39.10
CA THR A 247 21.53 -28.46 -38.85
C THR A 247 21.70 -29.94 -38.52
N ARG A 248 20.63 -30.75 -38.39
CA ARG A 248 20.66 -32.18 -38.00
C ARG A 248 21.41 -32.50 -36.69
N ARG A 249 21.90 -31.50 -35.95
CA ARG A 249 22.40 -31.61 -34.56
C ARG A 249 21.31 -31.16 -33.60
N THR A 250 21.04 -31.97 -32.59
CA THR A 250 19.76 -31.94 -31.86
C THR A 250 19.68 -30.90 -30.75
N ILE A 251 20.80 -30.42 -30.17
CA ILE A 251 20.77 -29.52 -29.00
C ILE A 251 21.91 -28.49 -29.06
N ASN A 252 21.59 -27.19 -29.01
CA ASN A 252 22.55 -26.12 -28.79
C ASN A 252 22.51 -25.73 -27.30
N LEU A 253 23.58 -26.06 -26.55
CA LEU A 253 23.64 -25.85 -25.10
C LEU A 253 23.31 -24.40 -24.68
N GLY A 254 23.70 -23.39 -25.47
CA GLY A 254 23.43 -21.99 -25.13
C GLY A 254 21.94 -21.63 -25.19
N PHE A 255 21.23 -22.11 -26.21
CA PHE A 255 19.78 -21.90 -26.34
C PHE A 255 18.99 -22.73 -25.31
N SER A 256 19.47 -23.93 -25.01
CA SER A 256 18.84 -24.79 -23.99
C SER A 256 19.00 -24.20 -22.59
N ALA A 257 20.19 -23.69 -22.24
CA ALA A 257 20.43 -23.00 -20.98
C ALA A 257 19.55 -21.74 -20.85
N ALA A 258 19.44 -20.95 -21.92
CA ALA A 258 18.56 -19.78 -21.95
C ALA A 258 17.07 -20.16 -21.80
N ALA A 259 16.62 -21.21 -22.49
CA ALA A 259 15.24 -21.70 -22.36
C ALA A 259 14.93 -22.18 -20.93
N VAL A 260 15.83 -22.93 -20.31
CA VAL A 260 15.68 -23.37 -18.91
C VAL A 260 15.63 -22.16 -17.97
N ALA A 261 16.52 -21.17 -18.14
CA ALA A 261 16.53 -19.97 -17.32
C ALA A 261 15.22 -19.17 -17.42
N VAL A 262 14.66 -19.01 -18.62
CA VAL A 262 13.39 -18.30 -18.85
C VAL A 262 12.20 -19.10 -18.30
N VAL A 263 12.21 -20.44 -18.38
CA VAL A 263 11.17 -21.29 -17.78
C VAL A 263 11.22 -21.25 -16.25
N VAL A 264 12.41 -21.25 -15.66
CA VAL A 264 12.59 -21.06 -14.21
C VAL A 264 12.07 -19.68 -13.80
N LEU A 265 12.35 -18.64 -14.59
CA LEU A 265 11.82 -17.30 -14.37
C LEU A 265 10.28 -17.26 -14.44
N LEU A 266 9.68 -17.91 -15.45
CA LEU A 266 8.22 -18.08 -15.57
C LEU A 266 7.65 -18.71 -14.30
N GLY A 267 8.23 -19.84 -13.88
CA GLY A 267 7.78 -20.57 -12.69
C GLY A 267 7.89 -19.71 -11.44
N TRP A 268 9.01 -19.02 -11.26
CA TRP A 268 9.20 -18.09 -10.15
C TRP A 268 8.17 -16.96 -10.18
N MET A 269 7.93 -16.33 -11.33
CA MET A 269 6.97 -15.23 -11.47
C MET A 269 5.53 -15.69 -11.23
N LEU A 270 5.19 -16.92 -11.62
CA LEU A 270 3.88 -17.51 -11.38
C LEU A 270 3.68 -17.83 -9.89
N VAL A 271 4.71 -18.40 -9.23
CA VAL A 271 4.70 -18.63 -7.77
C VAL A 271 4.64 -17.31 -7.00
N ALA A 272 5.45 -16.31 -7.37
CA ALA A 272 5.44 -14.98 -6.76
C ALA A 272 4.09 -14.28 -6.97
N GLY A 273 3.46 -14.44 -8.14
CA GLY A 273 2.12 -13.95 -8.43
C GLY A 273 1.05 -14.63 -7.58
N LEU A 274 1.09 -15.96 -7.43
CA LEU A 274 0.17 -16.70 -6.56
C LEU A 274 0.37 -16.35 -5.07
N VAL A 275 1.62 -16.26 -4.62
CA VAL A 275 1.95 -15.84 -3.25
C VAL A 275 1.49 -14.41 -3.03
N SER A 276 1.70 -13.50 -3.97
CA SER A 276 1.22 -12.12 -3.87
C SER A 276 -0.30 -12.05 -3.87
N SER A 277 -0.99 -12.76 -4.76
CA SER A 277 -2.47 -12.77 -4.81
C SER A 277 -3.05 -13.31 -3.50
N THR A 278 -2.58 -14.47 -3.05
CA THR A 278 -3.06 -15.06 -1.79
C THR A 278 -2.63 -14.26 -0.57
N ALA A 279 -1.48 -13.59 -0.58
CA ALA A 279 -1.07 -12.71 0.51
C ALA A 279 -1.90 -11.42 0.52
N THR A 280 -2.26 -10.88 -0.65
CA THR A 280 -3.12 -9.71 -0.80
C THR A 280 -4.55 -10.01 -0.38
N ASP A 281 -5.15 -11.12 -0.84
CA ASP A 281 -6.50 -11.53 -0.42
C ASP A 281 -6.53 -11.77 1.09
N ARG A 282 -5.51 -12.47 1.64
CA ARG A 282 -5.40 -12.67 3.09
C ARG A 282 -5.14 -11.38 3.87
N ALA A 283 -4.41 -10.41 3.32
CA ALA A 283 -4.16 -9.13 3.96
C ALA A 283 -5.41 -8.23 3.95
N LEU A 284 -6.27 -8.36 2.93
CA LEU A 284 -7.55 -7.66 2.84
C LEU A 284 -8.58 -8.28 3.80
N GLU A 285 -8.79 -9.60 3.70
CA GLU A 285 -9.77 -10.34 4.52
C GLU A 285 -9.38 -10.42 5.99
N ARG A 286 -8.09 -10.61 6.32
CA ARG A 286 -7.61 -10.76 7.71
C ARG A 286 -6.93 -9.52 8.31
N GLY A 287 -6.82 -8.43 7.57
CA GLY A 287 -6.06 -7.26 7.99
C GLY A 287 -6.85 -5.97 7.90
N ALA A 288 -7.11 -5.50 6.68
CA ALA A 288 -7.71 -4.19 6.47
C ALA A 288 -9.19 -4.09 6.89
N GLU A 289 -10.02 -5.06 6.48
CA GLU A 289 -11.46 -5.05 6.81
C GLU A 289 -11.75 -5.29 8.30
N PRO A 290 -11.07 -6.21 9.00
CA PRO A 290 -11.25 -6.37 10.44
C PRO A 290 -10.72 -5.16 11.22
N LEU A 291 -9.62 -4.56 10.77
CA LEU A 291 -9.04 -3.37 11.41
C LEU A 291 -10.03 -2.19 11.40
N ASP A 292 -10.67 -1.92 10.27
CA ASP A 292 -11.70 -0.88 10.16
C ASP A 292 -12.86 -1.15 11.13
N ARG A 293 -13.44 -2.36 11.08
CA ARG A 293 -14.54 -2.76 11.98
C ARG A 293 -14.18 -2.71 13.46
N LEU A 294 -12.98 -3.15 13.85
CA LEU A 294 -12.49 -3.09 15.22
C LEU A 294 -12.27 -1.64 15.68
N THR A 295 -11.81 -0.80 14.76
CA THR A 295 -11.64 0.64 15.01
C THR A 295 -13.00 1.29 15.24
N SER A 296 -13.97 1.09 14.34
CA SER A 296 -15.34 1.57 14.52
C SER A 296 -15.99 1.03 15.79
N SER A 297 -15.73 -0.23 16.15
CA SER A 297 -16.20 -0.83 17.41
C SER A 297 -15.67 -0.07 18.63
N ARG A 298 -14.37 0.26 18.63
CA ARG A 298 -13.77 1.06 19.71
C ARG A 298 -14.33 2.47 19.77
N ILE A 299 -14.59 3.09 18.62
CA ILE A 299 -15.23 4.41 18.53
C ILE A 299 -16.62 4.36 19.20
N LEU A 300 -17.46 3.41 18.81
CA LEU A 300 -18.80 3.23 19.35
C LEU A 300 -18.77 2.95 20.86
N ALA A 301 -17.83 2.13 21.33
CA ALA A 301 -17.67 1.85 22.75
C ALA A 301 -17.35 3.13 23.54
N GLN A 302 -16.46 3.98 23.04
CA GLN A 302 -16.09 5.22 23.71
C GLN A 302 -17.23 6.26 23.68
N GLN A 303 -17.96 6.38 22.56
CA GLN A 303 -19.15 7.24 22.47
C GLN A 303 -20.20 6.81 23.50
N ALA A 304 -20.53 5.52 23.54
CA ALA A 304 -21.46 4.97 24.52
C ALA A 304 -20.98 5.22 25.96
N ARG A 305 -19.69 5.04 26.27
CA ARG A 305 -19.16 5.32 27.61
C ARG A 305 -19.30 6.78 28.01
N THR A 306 -19.06 7.70 27.08
CA THR A 306 -19.28 9.12 27.34
C THR A 306 -20.75 9.43 27.57
N ASP A 307 -21.65 8.90 26.75
CA ASP A 307 -23.10 9.10 26.89
C ASP A 307 -23.63 8.57 28.23
N GLU A 308 -23.21 7.36 28.62
CA GLU A 308 -23.48 6.76 29.93
C GLU A 308 -23.07 7.72 31.05
N THR A 309 -21.84 8.23 30.98
CA THR A 309 -21.24 9.05 32.03
C THR A 309 -21.90 10.44 32.13
N ILE A 310 -22.20 11.08 31.00
CA ILE A 310 -22.86 12.39 30.97
C ILE A 310 -24.33 12.28 31.37
N GLY A 311 -25.03 11.23 30.95
CA GLY A 311 -26.41 10.94 31.34
C GLY A 311 -26.57 10.97 32.87
N MET A 312 -25.61 10.40 33.60
CA MET A 312 -25.60 10.42 35.07
C MET A 312 -25.41 11.82 35.68
N THR A 313 -24.63 12.71 35.06
CA THR A 313 -24.33 14.03 35.66
C THR A 313 -25.54 14.94 35.80
N ARG A 314 -26.56 14.78 34.95
CA ARG A 314 -27.74 15.67 34.93
C ARG A 314 -28.85 15.23 35.90
N ARG A 315 -28.63 14.17 36.69
CA ARG A 315 -29.54 13.62 37.75
C ARG A 315 -30.99 13.37 37.32
N THR A 316 -31.26 13.42 36.02
CA THR A 316 -32.55 13.15 35.39
C THR A 316 -32.21 12.20 34.25
N ALA A 317 -32.88 11.04 34.18
CA ALA A 317 -32.82 10.18 33.00
C ALA A 317 -33.19 11.04 31.79
N ASN A 318 -32.20 11.39 30.98
CA ASN A 318 -32.42 12.18 29.79
C ASN A 318 -32.45 11.19 28.63
N ASP A 319 -33.65 10.95 28.09
CA ASP A 319 -33.93 9.92 27.08
C ASP A 319 -32.95 9.96 25.89
N ASP A 320 -32.39 11.13 25.57
CA ASP A 320 -31.46 11.30 24.45
C ASP A 320 -30.12 10.56 24.65
N TYR A 321 -29.50 10.64 25.84
CA TYR A 321 -28.21 9.97 26.10
C TYR A 321 -28.38 8.47 26.24
N GLU A 322 -29.47 8.03 26.89
CA GLU A 322 -29.82 6.62 27.01
C GLU A 322 -30.06 5.98 25.64
N LYS A 323 -30.75 6.70 24.76
CA LYS A 323 -30.96 6.27 23.38
C LYS A 323 -29.65 6.19 22.60
N SER A 324 -28.80 7.22 22.66
CA SER A 324 -27.51 7.25 21.99
C SER A 324 -26.57 6.13 22.46
N TYR A 325 -26.54 5.89 23.78
CA TYR A 325 -25.85 4.76 24.39
C TYR A 325 -26.36 3.42 23.81
N SER A 326 -27.68 3.20 23.84
CA SER A 326 -28.31 1.98 23.34
C SER A 326 -28.02 1.73 21.85
N GLU A 327 -28.10 2.77 21.02
CA GLU A 327 -27.78 2.69 19.59
C GLU A 327 -26.31 2.33 19.35
N SER A 328 -25.40 2.96 20.10
CA SER A 328 -23.96 2.72 20.00
C SER A 328 -23.56 1.31 20.46
N VAL A 329 -24.12 0.82 21.57
CA VAL A 329 -23.88 -0.53 22.10
C VAL A 329 -24.48 -1.60 21.19
N ALA A 330 -25.64 -1.34 20.58
CA ALA A 330 -26.24 -2.24 19.60
C ALA A 330 -25.35 -2.36 18.34
N ALA A 331 -24.91 -1.24 17.77
CA ALA A 331 -24.02 -1.22 16.61
C ALA A 331 -22.67 -1.90 16.90
N LEU A 332 -22.12 -1.70 18.10
CA LEU A 332 -20.92 -2.38 18.59
C LEU A 332 -21.14 -3.89 18.66
N SER A 333 -22.24 -4.32 19.28
CA SER A 333 -22.58 -5.73 19.45
C SER A 333 -22.77 -6.43 18.11
N ASP A 334 -23.45 -5.78 17.16
CA ASP A 334 -23.66 -6.29 15.80
C ASP A 334 -22.34 -6.43 15.03
N THR A 335 -21.46 -5.42 15.12
CA THR A 335 -20.15 -5.45 14.46
C THR A 335 -19.27 -6.58 15.00
N LEU A 336 -19.19 -6.72 16.32
CA LEU A 336 -18.45 -7.82 16.95
C LEU A 336 -19.09 -9.18 16.66
N ALA A 337 -20.42 -9.24 16.55
CA ALA A 337 -21.12 -10.44 16.16
C ALA A 337 -20.76 -10.88 14.74
N ALA A 338 -20.72 -9.95 13.78
CA ALA A 338 -20.29 -10.24 12.43
C ALA A 338 -18.83 -10.77 12.39
N LEU A 339 -17.92 -10.13 13.12
CA LEU A 339 -16.51 -10.55 13.22
C LEU A 339 -16.36 -11.95 13.86
N SER A 340 -17.17 -12.28 14.87
CA SER A 340 -17.11 -13.61 15.49
C SER A 340 -17.73 -14.72 14.64
N HIS A 341 -18.64 -14.42 13.71
CA HIS A 341 -19.26 -15.45 12.87
C HIS A 341 -18.40 -15.83 11.67
N ASP A 342 -17.57 -14.90 11.20
CA ASP A 342 -16.67 -15.11 10.08
C ASP A 342 -15.43 -15.93 10.50
N GLU A 343 -15.25 -17.10 9.86
CA GLU A 343 -14.15 -18.05 10.13
C GLU A 343 -12.77 -17.43 9.94
N THR A 344 -12.66 -16.42 9.07
CA THR A 344 -11.37 -15.81 8.74
C THR A 344 -10.92 -14.79 9.78
N THR A 345 -11.87 -14.20 10.51
CA THR A 345 -11.66 -13.10 11.46
C THR A 345 -11.90 -13.51 12.90
N ARG A 346 -12.62 -14.60 13.16
CA ARG A 346 -12.91 -15.10 14.52
C ARG A 346 -11.62 -15.39 15.31
N THR A 347 -11.50 -14.77 16.46
CA THR A 347 -10.46 -15.03 17.46
C THR A 347 -11.10 -15.23 18.83
N ALA A 348 -10.43 -15.97 19.72
CA ALA A 348 -10.86 -16.11 21.11
C ALA A 348 -10.99 -14.76 21.82
N ARG A 349 -10.23 -13.73 21.37
CA ARG A 349 -10.31 -12.39 21.94
C ARG A 349 -11.51 -11.61 21.44
N ILE A 350 -11.98 -11.81 20.20
CA ILE A 350 -13.25 -11.23 19.74
C ILE A 350 -14.40 -11.81 20.56
N ASP A 351 -14.39 -13.11 20.86
CA ASP A 351 -15.38 -13.74 21.75
C ASP A 351 -15.31 -13.20 23.18
N GLU A 352 -14.10 -12.96 23.70
CA GLU A 352 -13.90 -12.28 24.99
C GLU A 352 -14.45 -10.84 24.96
N THR A 353 -14.16 -10.08 23.91
CA THR A 353 -14.64 -8.71 23.69
C THR A 353 -16.17 -8.66 23.71
N ARG A 354 -16.83 -9.60 23.02
CA ARG A 354 -18.30 -9.73 23.05
C ARG A 354 -18.84 -9.99 24.45
N THR A 355 -18.15 -10.83 25.21
CA THR A 355 -18.53 -11.13 26.60
C THR A 355 -18.39 -9.88 27.47
N LEU A 356 -17.33 -9.09 27.26
CA LEU A 356 -17.11 -7.82 27.98
C LEU A 356 -18.18 -6.78 27.66
N VAL A 357 -18.65 -6.69 26.41
CA VAL A 357 -19.81 -5.83 26.06
C VAL A 357 -21.04 -6.23 26.87
N ALA A 358 -21.36 -7.53 26.94
CA ALA A 358 -22.51 -8.01 27.70
C ALA A 358 -22.38 -7.74 29.21
N ILE A 359 -21.17 -7.89 29.78
CA ILE A 359 -20.90 -7.55 31.19
C ILE A 359 -21.10 -6.05 31.43
N TRP A 360 -20.59 -5.20 30.53
CA TRP A 360 -20.74 -3.76 30.63
C TRP A 360 -22.21 -3.32 30.50
N SER A 361 -22.96 -3.86 29.54
CA SER A 361 -24.40 -3.60 29.43
C SER A 361 -25.17 -4.03 30.68
N SER A 362 -24.82 -5.17 31.29
CA SER A 362 -25.42 -5.57 32.56
C SER A 362 -25.04 -4.63 33.71
N ALA A 363 -23.84 -4.06 33.71
CA ALA A 363 -23.45 -3.05 34.68
C ALA A 363 -24.26 -1.75 34.50
N HIS A 364 -24.47 -1.34 33.26
CA HIS A 364 -25.32 -0.21 32.90
C HIS A 364 -26.76 -0.40 33.37
N ASP A 365 -27.36 -1.57 33.16
CA ASP A 365 -28.71 -1.87 33.64
C ASP A 365 -28.81 -1.77 35.17
N ARG A 366 -27.80 -2.28 35.90
CA ARG A 366 -27.74 -2.16 37.37
C ARG A 366 -27.60 -0.70 37.82
N MET A 367 -26.82 0.08 37.08
CA MET A 367 -26.64 1.51 37.33
C MET A 367 -27.96 2.27 37.13
N ASN A 368 -28.68 2.03 36.03
CA ASN A 368 -29.98 2.62 35.76
C ASN A 368 -31.04 2.20 36.81
N ALA A 369 -31.06 0.93 37.22
CA ALA A 369 -31.94 0.46 38.27
C ALA A 369 -31.69 1.16 39.63
N ALA A 370 -30.44 1.52 39.94
CA ALA A 370 -30.11 2.32 41.12
C ALA A 370 -30.59 3.77 40.99
N LEU A 371 -30.44 4.38 39.80
CA LEU A 371 -30.96 5.71 39.51
C LEU A 371 -32.50 5.78 39.61
N ASP A 372 -33.21 4.75 39.12
CA ASP A 372 -34.68 4.68 39.14
C ASP A 372 -35.27 4.70 40.55
N VAL A 373 -34.55 4.13 41.53
CA VAL A 373 -34.94 4.15 42.94
C VAL A 373 -34.34 5.32 43.72
N GLY A 374 -33.58 6.21 43.05
CA GLY A 374 -32.95 7.39 43.64
C GLY A 374 -31.65 7.12 44.40
N ASP A 375 -31.07 5.92 44.29
CA ASP A 375 -29.79 5.56 44.91
C ASP A 375 -28.61 6.00 44.03
N PHE A 376 -28.33 7.30 44.07
CA PHE A 376 -27.25 7.90 43.28
C PHE A 376 -25.86 7.41 43.70
N ASP A 377 -25.64 7.14 44.99
CA ASP A 377 -24.34 6.70 45.49
C ASP A 377 -24.01 5.27 45.00
N ALA A 378 -25.00 4.38 44.97
CA ALA A 378 -24.83 3.07 44.35
C ALA A 378 -24.60 3.17 42.84
N ALA A 379 -25.34 4.03 42.14
CA ALA A 379 -25.16 4.25 40.71
C ALA A 379 -23.74 4.76 40.39
N VAL A 380 -23.24 5.75 41.14
CA VAL A 380 -21.85 6.26 41.00
C VAL A 380 -20.83 5.17 41.30
N THR A 381 -21.06 4.34 42.32
CA THR A 381 -20.17 3.21 42.65
C THR A 381 -20.10 2.21 41.50
N ILE A 382 -21.23 1.83 40.90
CA ILE A 382 -21.26 0.93 39.74
C ILE A 382 -20.59 1.58 38.52
N ALA A 383 -20.81 2.87 38.31
CA ALA A 383 -20.30 3.60 37.15
C ALA A 383 -18.79 3.80 37.18
N THR A 384 -18.21 3.99 38.37
CA THR A 384 -16.80 4.42 38.56
C THR A 384 -15.94 3.39 39.30
N GLY A 385 -16.55 2.37 39.90
CA GLY A 385 -15.89 1.40 40.76
C GLY A 385 -14.95 0.44 40.02
N PRO A 386 -13.87 -0.02 40.69
CA PRO A 386 -12.93 -0.98 40.12
C PRO A 386 -13.35 -2.45 40.36
N ALA A 387 -14.53 -2.71 40.93
CA ALA A 387 -14.90 -4.08 41.27
C ALA A 387 -15.23 -4.88 40.00
N PRO A 388 -14.94 -6.19 39.97
CA PRO A 388 -15.24 -7.02 38.81
C PRO A 388 -16.71 -6.93 38.40
N GLY A 389 -16.94 -6.50 37.16
CA GLY A 389 -18.28 -6.34 36.60
C GLY A 389 -18.92 -4.97 36.81
N ASP A 390 -18.29 -4.04 37.55
CA ASP A 390 -18.66 -2.62 37.51
C ASP A 390 -18.42 -2.04 36.10
N ALA A 391 -19.13 -0.96 35.77
CA ALA A 391 -19.12 -0.42 34.42
C ALA A 391 -17.72 0.08 34.02
N ALA A 392 -17.00 0.73 34.93
CA ALA A 392 -15.63 1.18 34.69
C ALA A 392 -14.63 0.02 34.47
N ASP A 393 -14.71 -1.06 35.25
CA ASP A 393 -13.89 -2.26 35.07
C ASP A 393 -14.20 -2.96 33.73
N ALA A 394 -15.48 -3.23 33.48
CA ALA A 394 -15.92 -3.93 32.27
C ALA A 394 -15.55 -3.14 31.01
N PHE A 395 -15.80 -1.83 30.99
CA PHE A 395 -15.41 -0.95 29.90
C PHE A 395 -13.88 -0.87 29.74
N GLY A 396 -13.12 -0.74 30.82
CA GLY A 396 -11.66 -0.68 30.76
C GLY A 396 -11.04 -1.94 30.16
N ARG A 397 -11.59 -3.12 30.49
CA ARG A 397 -11.20 -4.39 29.90
C ARG A 397 -11.63 -4.50 28.43
N LEU A 398 -12.83 -4.03 28.10
CA LEU A 398 -13.33 -3.98 26.72
C LEU A 398 -12.42 -3.12 25.83
N ASP A 399 -12.09 -1.89 26.24
CA ASP A 399 -11.20 -1.01 25.49
C ASP A 399 -9.81 -1.62 25.34
N ALA A 400 -9.26 -2.24 26.40
CA ALA A 400 -7.98 -2.91 26.33
C ALA A 400 -7.98 -4.12 25.36
N ALA A 401 -9.06 -4.90 25.32
CA ALA A 401 -9.20 -6.02 24.39
C ALA A 401 -9.29 -5.53 22.94
N LEU A 402 -10.07 -4.47 22.68
CA LEU A 402 -10.17 -3.84 21.36
C LEU A 402 -8.83 -3.28 20.89
N VAL A 403 -8.08 -2.59 21.77
CA VAL A 403 -6.71 -2.11 21.48
C VAL A 403 -5.81 -3.26 21.04
N GLN A 404 -5.82 -4.36 21.79
CA GLN A 404 -4.96 -5.50 21.49
C GLN A 404 -5.31 -6.16 20.15
N GLU A 405 -6.60 -6.30 19.79
CA GLU A 405 -6.99 -6.83 18.48
C GLU A 405 -6.65 -5.85 17.33
N ILE A 406 -6.79 -4.54 17.55
CA ILE A 406 -6.39 -3.51 16.57
C ILE A 406 -4.89 -3.60 16.31
N ASP A 407 -4.06 -3.69 17.36
CA ASP A 407 -2.60 -3.78 17.24
C ASP A 407 -2.14 -5.11 16.61
N ALA A 408 -2.83 -6.21 16.92
CA ALA A 408 -2.59 -7.51 16.31
C ALA A 408 -2.92 -7.49 14.80
N SER A 409 -4.09 -6.93 14.43
CA SER A 409 -4.52 -6.79 13.03
C SER A 409 -3.56 -5.90 12.25
N ARG A 410 -3.06 -4.81 12.85
CA ARG A 410 -2.04 -3.93 12.27
C ARG A 410 -0.71 -4.63 12.07
N THR A 411 -0.20 -5.35 13.07
CA THR A 411 1.05 -6.12 12.95
C THR A 411 0.94 -7.15 11.83
N SER A 412 -0.18 -7.86 11.75
CA SER A 412 -0.46 -8.81 10.67
C SER A 412 -0.46 -8.13 9.29
N LEU A 413 -1.11 -6.96 9.17
CA LEU A 413 -1.10 -6.18 7.93
C LEU A 413 0.32 -5.77 7.52
N ARG A 414 1.11 -5.20 8.44
CA ARG A 414 2.49 -4.78 8.19
C ARG A 414 3.38 -5.94 7.78
N ASP A 415 3.30 -7.06 8.50
CA ASP A 415 4.04 -8.29 8.19
C ASP A 415 3.71 -8.82 6.80
N ASN A 416 2.42 -8.86 6.44
CA ASN A 416 1.99 -9.36 5.14
C ASN A 416 2.45 -8.44 4.01
N VAL A 417 2.42 -7.12 4.21
CA VAL A 417 2.92 -6.15 3.23
C VAL A 417 4.44 -6.23 3.09
N GLN A 418 5.19 -6.36 4.19
CA GLN A 418 6.65 -6.53 4.15
C GLN A 418 7.06 -7.84 3.46
N ARG A 419 6.35 -8.93 3.70
CA ARG A 419 6.59 -10.20 2.98
C ARG A 419 6.29 -10.06 1.49
N ALA A 420 5.20 -9.37 1.13
CA ALA A 420 4.86 -9.11 -0.26
C ALA A 420 5.92 -8.24 -0.96
N SER A 421 6.42 -7.18 -0.31
CA SER A 421 7.46 -6.32 -0.87
C SER A 421 8.82 -7.01 -0.99
N GLY A 422 9.19 -7.85 -0.01
CA GLY A 422 10.42 -8.65 -0.06
C GLY A 422 10.43 -9.68 -1.21
N VAL A 423 9.28 -10.30 -1.49
CA VAL A 423 9.14 -11.22 -2.63
C VAL A 423 9.22 -10.47 -3.97
N LEU A 424 8.66 -9.26 -4.05
CA LEU A 424 8.68 -8.42 -5.26
C LEU A 424 10.08 -7.87 -5.58
N THR A 425 10.82 -7.39 -4.58
CA THR A 425 12.21 -6.91 -4.75
C THR A 425 13.19 -8.04 -5.10
N GLY A 426 12.95 -9.26 -4.59
CA GLY A 426 13.68 -10.45 -5.05
C GLY A 426 13.44 -10.76 -6.54
N LEU A 427 12.26 -10.44 -7.05
CA LEU A 427 11.86 -10.71 -8.44
C LEU A 427 12.54 -9.75 -9.43
N THR A 428 12.73 -8.47 -9.10
CA THR A 428 13.41 -7.48 -9.97
C THR A 428 14.86 -7.87 -10.20
N VAL A 429 15.60 -8.08 -9.12
CA VAL A 429 17.01 -8.47 -9.17
C VAL A 429 17.15 -9.84 -9.83
N GLY A 430 16.29 -10.80 -9.44
CA GLY A 430 16.26 -12.14 -10.01
C GLY A 430 16.06 -12.13 -11.52
N ALA A 431 15.06 -11.39 -12.01
CA ALA A 431 14.72 -11.30 -13.44
C ALA A 431 15.81 -10.61 -14.26
N ALA A 432 16.39 -9.52 -13.76
CA ALA A 432 17.49 -8.84 -14.45
C ALA A 432 18.71 -9.76 -14.62
N VAL A 433 19.07 -10.48 -13.55
CA VAL A 433 20.21 -11.41 -13.55
C VAL A 433 19.97 -12.60 -14.48
N THR A 434 18.80 -13.24 -14.41
CA THR A 434 18.51 -14.41 -15.27
C THR A 434 18.36 -14.04 -16.74
N CYS A 435 17.72 -12.92 -17.08
CA CYS A 435 17.66 -12.45 -18.47
C CYS A 435 19.07 -12.08 -19.00
N GLY A 436 19.91 -11.45 -18.18
CA GLY A 436 21.31 -11.15 -18.53
C GLY A 436 22.13 -12.41 -18.79
N LEU A 437 22.04 -13.41 -17.90
CA LEU A 437 22.70 -14.71 -18.07
C LEU A 437 22.19 -15.47 -19.30
N ALA A 438 20.88 -15.45 -19.56
CA ALA A 438 20.28 -16.07 -20.73
C ALA A 438 20.78 -15.42 -22.03
N ALA A 439 20.89 -14.08 -22.08
CA ALA A 439 21.44 -13.37 -23.22
C ALA A 439 22.92 -13.74 -23.47
N LEU A 440 23.74 -13.80 -22.41
CA LEU A 440 25.14 -14.22 -22.51
C LEU A 440 25.28 -15.67 -23.00
N ALA A 441 24.42 -16.57 -22.53
CA ALA A 441 24.40 -17.97 -22.98
C ALA A 441 24.05 -18.11 -24.47
N VAL A 442 23.11 -17.31 -24.97
CA VAL A 442 22.76 -17.26 -26.41
C VAL A 442 23.96 -16.75 -27.22
N VAL A 443 24.62 -15.66 -26.79
CA VAL A 443 25.79 -15.11 -27.48
C VAL A 443 26.95 -16.10 -27.52
N ALA A 444 27.27 -16.76 -26.40
CA ALA A 444 28.32 -17.78 -26.34
C ALA A 444 28.00 -19.01 -27.23
N GLY A 445 26.74 -19.44 -27.24
CA GLY A 445 26.25 -20.52 -28.10
C GLY A 445 26.27 -20.19 -29.60
N MET A 446 26.27 -18.90 -29.96
CA MET A 446 26.46 -18.44 -31.33
C MET A 446 27.94 -18.30 -31.70
N TRP A 447 28.77 -17.77 -30.78
CA TRP A 447 30.20 -17.55 -31.01
C TRP A 447 30.95 -18.85 -31.34
N SER A 448 30.64 -19.93 -30.60
CA SER A 448 31.19 -21.27 -30.88
C SER A 448 30.92 -21.73 -32.31
N ARG A 449 29.75 -21.41 -32.87
CA ARG A 449 29.38 -21.75 -34.26
C ARG A 449 30.02 -20.85 -35.30
N ILE A 450 30.12 -19.55 -35.05
CA ILE A 450 30.76 -18.61 -36.00
C ILE A 450 32.23 -19.01 -36.22
N ARG A 451 32.89 -19.53 -35.18
CA ARG A 451 34.27 -20.02 -35.22
C ARG A 451 34.45 -21.33 -36.01
N GLU A 452 33.39 -22.07 -36.31
CA GLU A 452 33.43 -23.26 -37.18
C GLU A 452 33.31 -22.89 -38.67
N TYR A 453 32.89 -21.66 -39.00
CA TYR A 453 32.68 -21.18 -40.38
C TYR A 453 33.68 -20.11 -40.84
N LEU A 454 34.49 -19.59 -39.91
CA LEU A 454 35.69 -18.78 -40.18
C LEU A 454 36.90 -19.71 -40.22
#